data_AF-A0A366LZQ7-F1
#
_entry.id   AF-A0A366LZQ7-F1
#
_cell.length_a   1.000
_cell.length_b   1.000
_cell.length_c   1.000
_cell.angle_alpha   90.00
_cell.angle_beta   90.00
_cell.angle_gamma   90.00
#
_symmetry.space_group_name_H-M   'P 1'
#
loop_
_entity.id
_entity.type
_entity.pdbx_description
1 polymer ?
#
loop_
_entity_poly.entity_id
_entity_poly.type
_entity_poly.pdbx_seq_one_letter_code
_entity_poly.pdbx_strand_id
1 'polypeptide(L)' 'MMIVGVLLMIQGFGNALTRWLWGTDWGLLAVAGRAADLPPWAGVAVGLLGLVVAVAARLQGHRA' A
#
# COMPACT_ATOMS: atom_id res chain seq x y z
N MET A 1 11.90 -8.91 -2.40
CA MET A 1 11.28 -7.58 -2.70
C MET A 1 9.90 -7.69 -3.34
N MET A 2 9.65 -8.66 -4.23
CA MET A 2 8.34 -8.84 -4.87
C MET A 2 7.19 -9.02 -3.86
N ILE A 3 7.32 -9.92 -2.88
CA ILE A 3 6.29 -10.18 -1.86
C ILE A 3 5.98 -8.91 -1.06
N VAL A 4 7.01 -8.18 -0.62
CA VAL A 4 6.84 -6.90 0.11
C VAL A 4 6.08 -5.88 -0.74
N GLY A 5 6.45 -5.73 -2.02
CA GLY A 5 5.74 -4.84 -2.94
C GLY A 5 4.27 -5.22 -3.10
N VAL A 6 3.97 -6.51 -3.27
CA VAL A 6 2.59 -7.00 -3.36
C VAL A 6 1.81 -6.75 -2.06
N LEU A 7 2.41 -6.99 -0.89
CA LEU A 7 1.76 -6.72 0.40
C LEU A 7 1.47 -5.23 0.59
N LEU A 8 2.43 -4.36 0.26
CA LEU A 8 2.24 -2.90 0.28
C LEU A 8 1.13 -2.46 -0.68
N MET A 9 1.08 -3.07 -1.88
CA MET A 9 0.06 -2.80 -2.89
C MET A 9 -1.34 -3.16 -2.36
N ILE A 10 -1.51 -4.40 -1.88
CA ILE A 10 -2.78 -4.90 -1.35
C ILE A 10 -3.22 -4.07 -0.15
N GLN A 11 -2.33 -3.79 0.80
CA GLN A 11 -2.73 -3.03 2.00
C GLN A 11 -3.09 -1.59 1.67
N GLY A 12 -2.34 -0.93 0.77
CA GLY A 12 -2.53 0.48 0.47
C GLY A 12 -3.83 0.72 -0.30
N PHE A 13 -4.02 -0.03 -1.39
CA PHE A 13 -5.26 0.03 -2.15
C PHE A 13 -6.44 -0.54 -1.37
N GLY A 14 -6.23 -1.59 -0.58
CA GLY A 14 -7.23 -2.12 0.36
C GLY A 14 -7.73 -1.02 1.29
N ASN A 15 -6.83 -0.34 2.01
CA ASN A 15 -7.19 0.78 2.88
C ASN A 15 -7.91 1.91 2.14
N ALA A 16 -7.40 2.31 0.96
CA ALA A 16 -8.03 3.36 0.17
C ALA A 16 -9.48 3.00 -0.23
N LEU A 17 -9.69 1.75 -0.64
CA LEU A 17 -11.00 1.23 -0.97
C LEU A 17 -11.90 1.15 0.27
N THR A 18 -11.38 0.69 1.40
CA THR A 18 -12.15 0.60 2.65
C THR A 18 -12.60 1.98 3.11
N ARG A 19 -11.70 2.97 3.06
CA ARG A 19 -11.99 4.34 3.41
C ARG A 19 -13.01 4.99 2.48
N TRP A 20 -12.93 4.70 1.17
CA TRP A 20 -13.86 5.25 0.19
C TRP A 20 -15.28 4.66 0.30
N LEU A 21 -15.39 3.35 0.50
CA LEU A 21 -16.68 2.65 0.52
C LEU A 21 -17.34 2.62 1.91
N TRP A 22 -16.56 2.54 2.99
CA TRP A 22 -17.07 2.39 4.36
C TRP A 22 -16.65 3.52 5.31
N GLY A 23 -15.82 4.47 4.88
CA GLY A 23 -15.38 5.57 5.74
C GLY A 23 -14.43 5.15 6.86
N THR A 24 -13.87 3.94 6.78
CA THR A 24 -12.99 3.38 7.82
C THR A 24 -11.61 3.03 7.26
N ASP A 25 -10.57 3.27 8.07
CA ASP A 25 -9.22 2.84 7.75
C ASP A 25 -9.03 1.36 8.12
N TRP A 26 -8.17 0.65 7.38
CA TRP A 26 -7.92 -0.78 7.50
C TRP A 26 -6.42 -1.12 7.45
N GLY A 27 -6.03 -2.26 8.04
CA GLY A 27 -4.67 -2.78 7.98
C GLY A 27 -3.63 -1.90 8.69
N LEU A 28 -2.41 -1.84 8.15
CA LEU A 28 -1.31 -1.10 8.77
C LEU A 28 -1.55 0.42 8.76
N LEU A 29 -2.32 0.95 7.82
CA LEU A 29 -2.67 2.38 7.77
C LEU A 29 -3.62 2.77 8.91
N ALA A 30 -4.56 1.90 9.29
CA ALA A 30 -5.37 2.11 10.50
C ALA A 30 -4.51 2.13 11.77
N VAL A 31 -3.50 1.27 11.84
CA VAL A 31 -2.57 1.25 12.98
C VAL A 31 -1.73 2.52 13.02
N ALA A 32 -1.19 2.93 11.87
CA ALA A 32 -0.40 4.16 11.76
C ALA A 32 -1.23 5.42 12.05
N GLY A 33 -2.51 5.42 11.67
CA GLY A 33 -3.48 6.48 11.98
C GLY A 33 -3.69 6.71 13.49
N ARG A 34 -3.37 5.72 14.34
CA ARG A 34 -3.38 5.90 15.80
C ARG A 34 -2.20 6.69 16.33
N ALA A 35 -1.10 6.74 15.58
CA ALA A 35 0.13 7.42 15.98
C ALA A 35 0.32 8.77 15.28
N ALA A 36 -0.26 8.95 14.09
CA ALA A 36 -0.18 10.19 13.33
C ALA A 36 -1.46 10.41 12.53
N ASP A 37 -1.84 11.67 12.32
CA ASP A 37 -2.95 12.00 11.43
C ASP A 37 -2.50 11.79 9.98
N LEU A 38 -3.15 10.85 9.30
CA LEU A 38 -2.74 10.44 7.95
C LEU A 38 -3.60 11.13 6.90
N PRO A 39 -2.97 11.69 5.85
CA PRO A 39 -3.72 12.33 4.79
C PRO A 39 -4.62 11.33 4.05
N PRO A 40 -5.75 11.77 3.49
CA PRO A 40 -6.73 10.87 2.85
C PRO A 40 -6.17 10.04 1.70
N TRP A 41 -5.12 10.53 1.03
CA TRP A 41 -4.45 9.87 -0.09
C TRP A 41 -3.38 8.86 0.34
N ALA A 42 -3.09 8.71 1.64
CA ALA A 42 -2.01 7.85 2.14
C ALA A 42 -2.14 6.40 1.68
N GLY A 43 -3.35 5.84 1.67
CA GLY A 43 -3.59 4.48 1.17
C GLY A 43 -3.20 4.31 -0.30
N VAL A 44 -3.59 5.26 -1.15
CA VAL A 44 -3.24 5.24 -2.59
C VAL A 44 -1.73 5.36 -2.78
N ALA A 45 -1.06 6.25 -2.05
CA ALA A 45 0.39 6.41 -2.13
C ALA A 45 1.15 5.13 -1.72
N VAL A 46 0.73 4.48 -0.63
CA VAL A 46 1.31 3.20 -0.18
C VAL A 46 1.06 2.10 -1.22
N GLY A 47 -0.14 2.06 -1.81
CA GLY A 47 -0.49 1.09 -2.84
C GLY A 47 0.39 1.23 -4.09
N LEU A 48 0.56 2.46 -4.57
CA LEU A 48 1.43 2.78 -5.70
C LEU A 48 2.90 2.47 -5.41
N LEU A 49 3.39 2.79 -4.22
CA LEU A 49 4.75 2.45 -3.82
C LEU A 49 4.97 0.93 -3.83
N GLY A 50 4.01 0.17 -3.32
CA GLY A 50 4.03 -1.29 -3.36
C GLY A 50 4.09 -1.84 -4.79
N LEU A 51 3.26 -1.28 -5.69
CA LEU A 51 3.28 -1.63 -7.11
C LEU A 51 4.65 -1.36 -7.74
N VAL A 52 5.24 -0.18 -7.51
CA VAL A 52 6.57 0.17 -8.02
C VAL A 52 7.63 -0.81 -7.53
N VAL A 53 7.62 -1.17 -6.25
CA VAL A 53 8.56 -2.14 -5.67
C VAL A 53 8.37 -3.53 -6.29
N ALA A 54 7.13 -3.98 -6.48
CA ALA A 54 6.84 -5.27 -7.08
C ALA A 54 7.31 -5.33 -8.55
N VAL A 55 7.04 -4.29 -9.33
CA VAL A 55 7.48 -4.17 -10.73
C VAL A 55 9.01 -4.12 -10.80
N ALA A 56 9.65 -3.29 -9.99
CA ALA A 56 11.11 -3.19 -9.95
C ALA A 56 11.75 -4.54 -9.60
N ALA A 57 11.22 -5.26 -8.62
CA ALA A 57 11.69 -6.60 -8.25
C ALA A 57 11.52 -7.60 -9.41
N ARG A 58 10.39 -7.53 -10.12
CA ARG A 58 10.12 -8.38 -11.28
C ARG A 58 11.09 -8.13 -12.44
N LEU A 59 11.42 -6.86 -12.68
CA LEU A 59 12.36 -6.43 -13.71
C LEU A 59 13.81 -6.79 -13.37
N GLN A 60 14.19 -6.73 -12.10
CA GLN A 60 15.51 -7.18 -11.64
C GLN A 60 15.68 -8.69 -11.80
N GLY A 61 14.66 -9.48 -11.45
CA GLY A 61 14.70 -10.94 -11.62
C GLY A 61 14.73 -11.42 -13.08
N HIS A 62 14.43 -10.57 -14.06
CA HIS A 62 14.56 -10.86 -15.49
C HIS A 62 15.96 -10.53 -16.07
N ARG A 63 16.77 -9.78 -15.32
CA ARG A 63 18.12 -9.33 -15.75
C ARG A 63 19.25 -10.17 -15.17
N ALA A 64 18.93 -11.13 -14.29
CA ALA A 64 19.86 -12.09 -13.68
C ALA A 64 19.72 -13.45 -14.36
#